data_AF-A0A243W714-F1
#
_entry.id   AF-A0A243W714-F1
#
_cell.length_a   1.000
_cell.length_b   1.000
_cell.length_c   1.000
_cell.angle_alpha   90.00
_cell.angle_beta   90.00
_cell.angle_gamma   90.00
#
_symmetry.space_group_name_H-M   'P 1'
#
loop_
_entity.id
_entity.type
_entity.pdbx_description
1 polymer ?
#
loop_
_entity_poly.entity_id
_entity_poly.type
_entity_poly.pdbx_seq_one_letter_code
_entity_poly.pdbx_strand_id
1 'polypeptide(L)'
;MFVVLLLALGLGSSCWAQAPAPKIQVLAIGFDHLSQLYTKQAAQSDVFTPKKQAELAQLRTRLAKFKPDLILVEAEPQEQPHLDSLYAPYQQGTLPLTAVPYGRSEIYQ
;
A
#
# COMPACT_ATOMS: atom_id res chain seq x y z
N MET A 1 -67.22 -5.81 22.03
CA MET A 1 -65.79 -6.24 22.01
C MET A 1 -65.19 -6.00 20.62
N PHE A 2 -65.07 -4.74 20.18
CA PHE A 2 -64.68 -4.38 18.79
C PHE A 2 -63.41 -3.51 18.71
N VAL A 3 -62.62 -3.48 19.78
CA VAL A 3 -61.48 -2.55 19.92
C VAL A 3 -60.11 -3.26 19.80
N VAL A 4 -60.06 -4.58 19.78
CA VAL A 4 -58.79 -5.33 19.85
C VAL A 4 -58.18 -5.63 18.47
N LEU A 5 -58.90 -5.43 17.36
CA LEU A 5 -58.44 -5.88 16.03
C LEU A 5 -57.55 -4.88 15.26
N LEU A 6 -57.36 -3.65 15.74
CA LEU A 6 -56.64 -2.59 15.00
C LEU A 6 -55.17 -2.39 15.40
N LEU A 7 -54.67 -3.04 16.45
CA LEU A 7 -53.28 -2.87 16.91
C LEU A 7 -52.26 -3.83 16.26
N ALA A 8 -52.70 -4.80 15.44
CA ALA A 8 -51.83 -5.85 14.91
C ALA A 8 -51.17 -5.52 13.55
N LEU A 9 -51.49 -4.38 12.91
CA LEU A 9 -50.98 -4.02 11.58
C LEU A 9 -49.75 -3.10 11.58
N GLY A 10 -49.23 -2.71 12.76
CA GLY A 10 -48.14 -1.73 12.87
C GLY A 10 -46.71 -2.28 12.84
N LEU A 11 -46.51 -3.61 12.82
CA LEU A 11 -45.19 -4.25 12.75
C LEU A 11 -44.85 -4.60 11.30
N GLY A 12 -44.99 -3.64 10.39
CA GLY A 12 -44.39 -3.73 9.07
C GLY A 12 -42.88 -3.69 9.22
N SER A 13 -42.24 -4.86 9.30
CA SER A 13 -40.80 -5.02 9.22
C SER A 13 -40.29 -4.25 8.02
N SER A 14 -39.68 -3.09 8.29
CA SER A 14 -38.97 -2.35 7.27
C SER A 14 -37.71 -3.16 6.96
N CYS A 15 -37.80 -4.09 6.02
CA CYS A 15 -36.62 -4.64 5.35
C CYS A 15 -36.06 -3.50 4.49
N TRP A 16 -35.23 -2.65 5.10
CA TRP A 16 -34.39 -1.74 4.33
C TRP A 16 -33.41 -2.61 3.57
N ALA A 17 -33.52 -2.63 2.24
CA ALA A 17 -32.49 -3.21 1.39
C ALA A 17 -31.18 -2.49 1.74
N GLN A 18 -30.17 -3.24 2.19
CA GLN A 18 -28.85 -2.66 2.41
C GLN A 18 -28.37 -2.08 1.08
N ALA A 19 -28.03 -0.78 1.09
CA ALA A 19 -27.36 -0.18 -0.05
C ALA A 19 -26.10 -1.03 -0.35
N PRO A 20 -25.83 -1.36 -1.63
CA PRO A 20 -24.65 -2.13 -1.98
C PRO A 20 -23.41 -1.47 -1.38
N ALA A 21 -22.54 -2.26 -0.76
CA ALA A 21 -21.28 -1.75 -0.23
C ALA A 21 -20.51 -1.02 -1.36
N PRO A 22 -19.87 0.12 -1.06
CA PRO A 22 -19.08 0.83 -2.04
C PRO A 22 -17.98 -0.09 -2.57
N LYS A 23 -17.72 -0.02 -3.88
CA LYS A 23 -16.64 -0.79 -4.50
C LYS A 23 -15.30 -0.24 -4.03
N ILE A 24 -14.42 -1.13 -3.60
CA ILE A 24 -13.02 -0.79 -3.32
C ILE A 24 -12.22 -0.77 -4.62
N GLN A 25 -11.26 0.14 -4.71
CA GLN A 25 -10.27 0.16 -5.79
C GLN A 25 -8.98 -0.46 -5.27
N VAL A 26 -8.39 -1.35 -6.06
CA VAL A 26 -7.14 -2.04 -5.71
C VAL A 26 -6.15 -1.83 -6.85
N LEU A 27 -4.95 -1.36 -6.50
CA LEU A 27 -3.81 -1.27 -7.41
C LEU A 27 -2.72 -2.24 -6.93
N ALA A 28 -2.43 -3.26 -7.74
CA ALA A 28 -1.32 -4.17 -7.50
C ALA A 28 -0.09 -3.69 -8.30
N ILE A 29 1.06 -3.64 -7.65
CA ILE A 29 2.33 -3.21 -8.23
C ILE A 29 3.35 -4.31 -7.96
N GLY A 30 4.06 -4.74 -9.00
CA GLY A 30 5.18 -5.66 -8.89
C GLY A 30 6.47 -5.03 -9.40
N PHE A 31 7.59 -5.53 -8.90
CA PHE A 31 8.94 -5.16 -9.32
C PHE A 31 9.83 -6.41 -9.29
N ASP A 32 10.95 -6.36 -10.02
CA ASP A 32 11.98 -7.38 -9.93
C ASP A 32 12.74 -7.29 -8.59
N HIS A 33 13.41 -8.37 -8.20
CA HIS A 33 14.37 -8.35 -7.09
C HIS A 33 15.61 -7.52 -7.44
N LEU A 34 15.53 -6.21 -7.27
CA LEU A 34 16.56 -5.24 -7.68
C LEU A 34 17.94 -5.57 -7.08
N SER A 35 17.96 -6.12 -5.87
CA SER A 35 19.18 -6.59 -5.21
C SER A 35 19.91 -7.69 -5.99
N GLN A 36 19.19 -8.57 -6.69
CA GLN A 36 19.73 -9.66 -7.50
C GLN A 36 20.19 -9.19 -8.88
N LEU A 37 19.59 -8.10 -9.39
CA LEU A 37 19.94 -7.52 -10.68
C LEU A 37 21.17 -6.61 -10.63
N TYR A 38 21.51 -6.08 -9.44
CA TYR A 38 22.63 -5.17 -9.27
C TYR A 38 23.99 -5.85 -9.48
N THR A 39 24.81 -5.27 -10.35
CA THR A 39 26.24 -5.63 -10.47
C THR A 39 27.10 -4.38 -10.58
N LYS A 40 28.31 -4.42 -10.03
CA LYS A 40 29.25 -3.29 -10.06
C LYS A 40 29.73 -2.94 -11.47
N GLN A 41 29.67 -3.90 -12.40
CA GLN A 41 30.12 -3.79 -13.77
C GLN A 41 29.08 -3.11 -14.68
N ALA A 42 27.81 -3.11 -14.27
CA ALA A 42 26.69 -2.57 -15.01
C ALA A 42 26.12 -1.34 -14.29
N ALA A 43 26.62 -0.14 -14.59
CA ALA A 43 26.14 1.09 -13.95
C ALA A 43 24.60 1.27 -14.09
N GLN A 44 24.01 0.82 -15.21
CA GLN A 44 22.57 0.85 -15.44
C GLN A 44 21.76 -0.02 -14.47
N SER A 45 22.39 -0.99 -13.80
CA SER A 45 21.77 -1.83 -12.78
C SER A 45 21.72 -1.14 -11.41
N ASP A 46 22.44 -0.02 -11.21
CA ASP A 46 22.41 0.73 -9.96
C ASP A 46 21.17 1.65 -9.91
N VAL A 47 20.29 1.36 -8.96
CA VAL A 47 19.07 2.12 -8.69
C VAL A 47 19.35 3.55 -8.23
N PHE A 48 20.56 3.84 -7.75
CA PHE A 48 20.97 5.19 -7.33
C PHE A 48 21.47 6.07 -8.48
N THR A 49 21.50 5.59 -9.72
CA THR A 49 21.82 6.46 -10.86
C THR A 49 20.79 7.58 -11.02
N PRO A 50 21.17 8.77 -11.54
CA PRO A 50 20.24 9.87 -11.76
C PRO A 50 19.02 9.48 -12.61
N LYS A 51 19.23 8.62 -13.61
CA LYS A 51 18.14 8.09 -14.46
C LYS A 51 17.14 7.27 -13.64
N LYS A 52 17.62 6.31 -12.84
CA LYS A 52 16.76 5.45 -12.02
C LYS A 52 16.03 6.22 -10.94
N GLN A 53 16.68 7.19 -10.30
CA GLN A 53 16.03 8.09 -9.33
C GLN A 53 14.95 8.97 -9.98
N ALA A 54 15.16 9.42 -11.23
CA ALA A 54 14.11 10.12 -11.99
C ALA A 54 12.93 9.20 -12.33
N GLU A 55 13.18 7.94 -12.70
CA GLU A 55 12.14 6.93 -12.93
C GLU A 55 11.31 6.68 -11.65
N LEU A 56 11.96 6.52 -10.49
CA LEU A 56 11.29 6.36 -9.19
C LEU A 56 10.47 7.60 -8.81
N ALA A 57 10.98 8.81 -9.07
CA ALA A 57 10.23 10.05 -8.84
C ALA A 57 8.96 10.14 -9.71
N GLN A 58 9.05 9.71 -10.97
CA GLN A 58 7.88 9.63 -11.86
C GLN A 58 6.88 8.58 -11.38
N LEU A 59 7.34 7.42 -10.91
CA LEU A 59 6.49 6.39 -10.32
C LEU A 59 5.73 6.94 -9.11
N ARG A 60 6.43 7.52 -8.12
CA ARG A 60 5.81 8.15 -6.95
C ARG A 60 4.76 9.19 -7.32
N THR A 61 5.04 10.01 -8.34
CA THR A 61 4.09 11.00 -8.84
C THR A 61 2.81 10.37 -9.39
N ARG A 62 2.90 9.20 -10.04
CA ARG A 62 1.71 8.47 -10.54
C ARG A 62 0.95 7.80 -9.41
N LEU A 63 1.66 7.18 -8.46
CA LEU A 63 1.04 6.52 -7.30
C LEU A 63 0.30 7.51 -6.40
N ALA A 64 0.84 8.72 -6.19
CA ALA A 64 0.17 9.77 -5.42
C ALA A 64 -1.19 10.18 -6.01
N LYS A 65 -1.40 10.04 -7.33
CA LYS A 65 -2.69 10.34 -7.97
C LYS A 65 -3.77 9.31 -7.64
N PHE A 66 -3.38 8.08 -7.31
CA PHE A 66 -4.31 7.02 -6.90
C PHE A 66 -4.95 7.32 -5.54
N LYS A 67 -4.27 8.10 -4.68
CA LYS A 67 -4.72 8.46 -3.32
C LYS A 67 -5.11 7.23 -2.49
N PRO A 68 -4.18 6.29 -2.25
CA PRO A 68 -4.49 5.11 -1.46
C PRO A 68 -4.82 5.50 -0.01
N ASP A 69 -5.88 4.90 0.54
CA ASP A 69 -6.18 4.96 1.97
C ASP A 69 -5.31 3.96 2.76
N LEU A 70 -4.82 2.91 2.09
CA LEU A 70 -4.02 1.84 2.67
C LEU A 70 -2.95 1.38 1.66
N ILE A 71 -1.73 1.17 2.16
CA ILE A 71 -0.63 0.55 1.42
C ILE A 71 -0.29 -0.76 2.13
N LEU A 72 -0.27 -1.84 1.36
CA LEU A 72 0.11 -3.18 1.82
C LEU A 72 1.38 -3.60 1.08
N VAL A 73 2.23 -4.34 1.78
CA VAL A 73 3.44 -4.94 1.20
C VAL A 73 3.38 -6.45 1.39
N GLU A 74 4.00 -7.19 0.48
CA GLU A 74 4.14 -8.64 0.60
C GLU A 74 5.20 -8.95 1.67
N ALA A 75 4.74 -9.29 2.87
CA ALA A 75 5.58 -9.65 4.01
C ALA A 75 4.81 -10.56 4.97
N GLU A 76 5.51 -11.41 5.69
CA GLU A 76 4.96 -12.21 6.78
C GLU A 76 4.66 -11.32 8.01
N PRO A 77 3.67 -11.68 8.85
CA PRO A 77 3.35 -10.91 10.06
C PRO A 77 4.55 -10.68 11.00
N GLN A 78 5.48 -11.63 11.04
CA GLN A 78 6.69 -11.59 11.86
C GLN A 78 7.71 -10.54 11.37
N GLU A 79 7.60 -10.08 10.12
CA GLU A 79 8.47 -9.08 9.51
C GLU A 79 8.00 -7.64 9.80
N GLN A 80 6.77 -7.46 10.29
CA GLN A 80 6.22 -6.14 10.60
C GLN A 80 7.14 -5.28 11.50
N PRO A 81 7.74 -5.78 12.60
CA PRO A 81 8.63 -4.97 13.43
C PRO A 81 9.86 -4.47 12.67
N HIS A 82 10.36 -5.26 11.71
CA HIS A 82 11.49 -4.86 10.87
C HIS A 82 11.06 -3.74 9.90
N LEU A 83 9.93 -3.91 9.21
CA LEU A 83 9.38 -2.88 8.31
C LEU A 83 9.11 -1.58 9.05
N ASP A 84 8.51 -1.62 10.23
CA ASP A 84 8.23 -0.45 11.06
C ASP A 84 9.54 0.28 11.45
N SER A 85 10.59 -0.48 11.76
CA SER A 85 11.91 0.07 12.11
C SER A 85 12.58 0.81 10.95
N LEU A 86 12.27 0.44 9.70
CA LEU A 86 12.77 1.09 8.50
C LEU A 86 11.90 2.27 8.07
N TYR A 87 10.57 2.13 8.19
CA TYR A 87 9.62 3.10 7.69
C TYR A 87 9.66 4.42 8.45
N ALA A 88 9.77 4.38 9.79
CA ALA A 88 9.81 5.62 10.59
C ALA A 88 11.03 6.51 10.25
N PRO A 89 12.28 5.99 10.18
CA PRO A 89 13.43 6.77 9.70
C PRO A 89 13.32 7.19 8.23
N TYR A 90 12.72 6.37 7.37
CA TYR A 90 12.48 6.73 5.96
C TYR A 90 11.58 7.97 5.85
N GLN A 91 10.46 8.00 6.60
CA GLN A 91 9.56 9.15 6.63
C GLN A 91 10.25 10.43 7.15
N GLN A 92 11.21 10.27 8.06
CA GLN A 92 11.99 11.38 8.61
C GLN A 92 13.15 11.81 7.70
N GLY A 93 13.42 11.08 6.61
CA GLY A 93 14.55 11.34 5.72
C GLY A 93 15.92 11.04 6.34
N THR A 94 15.96 10.28 7.43
CA THR A 94 17.19 9.98 8.18
C THR A 94 17.77 8.60 7.87
N LEU A 95 17.12 7.80 7.01
CA LEU A 95 17.60 6.49 6.61
C LEU A 95 18.67 6.61 5.50
N PRO A 96 19.95 6.29 5.75
CA PRO A 96 21.01 6.45 4.76
C PRO A 96 21.04 5.26 3.79
N LEU A 97 20.13 5.25 2.80
CA LEU A 97 19.91 4.13 1.89
C LEU A 97 21.19 3.59 1.21
N THR A 98 22.16 4.44 0.91
CA THR A 98 23.42 4.02 0.27
C THR A 98 24.39 3.30 1.23
N ALA A 99 24.24 3.49 2.53
CA ALA A 99 25.07 2.90 3.57
C ALA A 99 24.46 1.61 4.17
N VAL A 100 23.17 1.34 3.88
CA VAL A 100 22.48 0.13 4.35
C VAL A 100 22.94 -1.07 3.52
N PRO A 101 23.31 -2.21 4.15
CA PRO A 101 23.52 -3.47 3.45
C PRO A 101 22.27 -3.82 2.63
N TYR A 102 22.46 -4.12 1.34
CA TYR A 102 21.37 -4.31 0.38
C TYR A 102 20.47 -3.08 0.17
N GLY A 103 20.94 -1.86 0.44
CA GLY A 103 20.18 -0.63 0.20
C GLY A 103 19.74 -0.39 -1.26
N ARG A 104 20.27 -1.18 -2.20
CA ARG A 104 19.83 -1.24 -3.62
C ARG A 104 18.64 -2.17 -3.86
N SER A 105 18.20 -2.88 -2.83
CA SER A 105 17.04 -3.76 -2.86
C SER A 105 15.76 -2.95 -2.99
N GLU A 106 14.79 -3.56 -3.65
CA GLU A 106 13.39 -3.21 -3.71
C GLU A 106 12.75 -2.82 -2.38
N ILE A 107 13.21 -3.37 -1.25
CA ILE A 107 12.71 -3.03 0.10
C ILE A 107 12.96 -1.55 0.44
N TYR A 108 14.00 -0.95 -0.14
CA TYR A 108 14.50 0.37 0.22
C TYR A 108 14.23 1.46 -0.83
N GLN A 109 13.53 1.17 -1.93
CA GLN A 109 13.37 2.08 -3.08
C GLN A 109 11.95 2.62 -3.26
#